data_AF-A0A3D3PQU1-F1
#
_entry.id   AF-A0A3D3PQU1-F1
#
_cell.length_a   1.000
_cell.length_b   1.000
_cell.length_c   1.000
_cell.angle_alpha   90.00
_cell.angle_beta   90.00
_cell.angle_gamma   90.00
#
_symmetry.space_group_name_H-M   'P 1'
#
loop_
_entity.id
_entity.type
_entity.pdbx_description
1 polymer ?
#
loop_
_entity_poly.entity_id
_entity_poly.type
_entity_poly.pdbx_seq_one_letter_code
_entity_poly.pdbx_strand_id
1 'polypeptide(L)'
;AALALTMRIASALDRSEHSESERLLVRMGTAVGKYWICKRTPGHAYEAMECIGGSGVMEDCIMPRLFRESPVNSIWEGSGNVQCLDMLRAMRRNHGSVETFMAEVQAAAGTDQRLDRYVAQLGRELADPDDIEYRARGVVEKMALALQGSLLVRFGNPVVADAFCASRLAENSSGLVYGNLPRALDCAAMIKRATPVPG
;
A
#
# COMPACT_ATOMS: atom_id res chain seq x y z
N ALA A 1 -1.70 -7.41 -0.71
CA ALA A 1 -1.87 -5.94 -0.59
C ALA A 1 -1.16 -5.20 -1.72
N ALA A 2 0.18 -5.17 -1.76
CA ALA A 2 0.95 -4.47 -2.80
C ALA A 2 0.54 -4.91 -4.23
N LEU A 3 0.47 -6.21 -4.48
CA LEU A 3 0.01 -6.77 -5.76
C LEU A 3 -1.39 -6.28 -6.16
N ALA A 4 -2.35 -6.27 -5.22
CA ALA A 4 -3.72 -5.83 -5.51
C ALA A 4 -3.76 -4.35 -5.90
N LEU A 5 -3.02 -3.48 -5.19
CA LEU A 5 -2.88 -2.07 -5.55
C LEU A 5 -2.28 -1.93 -6.95
N THR A 6 -1.13 -2.55 -7.21
CA THR A 6 -0.45 -2.46 -8.51
C THR A 6 -1.37 -2.91 -9.65
N MET A 7 -2.08 -4.03 -9.49
CA MET A 7 -2.99 -4.54 -10.51
C MET A 7 -4.23 -3.66 -10.69
N ARG A 8 -4.76 -3.04 -9.63
CA ARG A 8 -5.87 -2.08 -9.74
C ARG A 8 -5.45 -0.83 -10.54
N ILE A 9 -4.25 -0.31 -10.28
CA ILE A 9 -3.74 0.87 -11.00
C ILE A 9 -3.36 0.52 -12.44
N ALA A 10 -2.81 -0.67 -12.70
CA ALA A 10 -2.62 -1.17 -14.07
C ALA A 10 -3.95 -1.27 -14.83
N SER A 11 -4.98 -1.88 -14.22
CA SER A 11 -6.32 -1.93 -14.80
C SER A 11 -6.95 -0.55 -14.99
N ALA A 12 -6.62 0.44 -14.16
CA ALA A 12 -7.06 1.81 -14.33
C ALA A 12 -6.37 2.47 -15.53
N LEU A 13 -5.07 2.21 -15.69
CA LEU A 13 -4.27 2.70 -16.81
C LEU A 13 -4.83 2.21 -18.14
N ASP A 14 -5.15 0.91 -18.25
CA ASP A 14 -5.76 0.32 -19.45
C ASP A 14 -7.09 0.97 -19.86
N ARG A 15 -7.82 1.57 -18.91
CA ARG A 15 -9.12 2.21 -19.13
C ARG A 15 -9.07 3.74 -19.14
N SER A 16 -7.89 4.33 -18.90
CA SER A 16 -7.73 5.76 -18.66
C SER A 16 -8.01 6.64 -19.90
N GLU A 17 -7.90 6.07 -21.10
CA GLU A 17 -8.23 6.78 -22.35
C GLU A 17 -9.74 6.97 -22.54
N HIS A 18 -10.56 6.13 -21.90
CA HIS A 18 -12.01 6.10 -22.10
C HIS A 18 -12.81 6.42 -20.83
N SER A 19 -12.13 6.62 -19.69
CA SER A 19 -12.76 6.95 -18.42
C SER A 19 -11.95 8.01 -17.68
N GLU A 20 -12.57 9.17 -17.46
CA GLU A 20 -11.97 10.24 -16.70
C GLU A 20 -11.69 9.84 -15.25
N SER A 21 -12.59 9.08 -14.61
CA SER A 21 -12.38 8.61 -13.24
C SER A 21 -11.19 7.65 -13.16
N GLU A 22 -11.01 6.76 -14.13
CA GLU A 22 -9.84 5.87 -14.16
C GLU A 22 -8.54 6.66 -14.40
N ARG A 23 -8.57 7.67 -15.27
CA ARG A 23 -7.44 8.59 -15.48
C ARG A 23 -7.06 9.36 -14.22
N LEU A 24 -8.04 9.88 -13.48
CA LEU A 24 -7.82 10.58 -12.20
C LEU A 24 -7.30 9.61 -11.13
N LEU A 25 -7.78 8.37 -11.11
CA LEU A 25 -7.28 7.33 -10.21
C LEU A 25 -5.82 6.97 -10.52
N VAL A 26 -5.44 6.81 -11.79
CA VAL A 26 -4.04 6.57 -12.19
C VAL A 26 -3.12 7.70 -11.73
N ARG A 27 -3.57 8.95 -11.91
CA ARG A 27 -2.79 10.15 -11.54
C ARG A 27 -2.41 10.14 -10.06
N MET A 28 -3.35 9.78 -9.18
CA MET A 28 -3.13 9.70 -7.74
C MET A 28 -2.43 8.39 -7.34
N GLY A 29 -2.97 7.27 -7.81
CA GLY A 29 -2.58 5.92 -7.41
C GLY A 29 -1.16 5.55 -7.80
N THR A 30 -0.63 6.08 -8.90
CA THR A 30 0.76 5.84 -9.33
C THR A 30 1.76 6.40 -8.31
N ALA A 31 1.60 7.64 -7.88
CA ALA A 31 2.48 8.28 -6.91
C ALA A 31 2.37 7.62 -5.52
N VAL A 32 1.12 7.36 -5.07
CA VAL A 32 0.84 6.68 -3.80
C VAL A 32 1.44 5.27 -3.78
N GLY A 33 1.22 4.49 -4.84
CA GLY A 33 1.71 3.12 -4.99
C GLY A 33 3.23 3.06 -5.03
N LYS A 34 3.88 3.93 -5.83
CA LYS A 34 5.34 4.01 -5.91
C LYS A 34 5.96 4.37 -4.57
N TYR A 35 5.45 5.40 -3.89
CA TYR A 35 5.92 5.77 -2.55
C TYR A 35 5.82 4.57 -1.60
N TRP A 36 4.63 4.00 -1.46
CA TRP A 36 4.35 3.01 -0.42
C TRP A 36 5.07 1.68 -0.65
N ILE A 37 5.05 1.18 -1.89
CA ILE A 37 5.59 -0.15 -2.20
C ILE A 37 7.11 -0.09 -2.20
N CYS A 38 7.70 0.80 -3.00
CA CYS A 38 9.15 0.83 -3.20
C CYS A 38 9.90 1.21 -1.93
N LYS A 39 9.35 2.11 -1.10
CA LYS A 39 9.99 2.54 0.15
C LYS A 39 10.10 1.41 1.17
N ARG A 40 9.18 0.43 1.12
CA ARG A 40 9.12 -0.71 2.05
C ARG A 40 9.88 -1.94 1.55
N THR A 41 10.18 -2.03 0.26
CA THR A 41 10.86 -3.18 -0.34
C THR A 41 12.18 -3.54 0.36
N PRO A 42 13.07 -2.60 0.75
CA PRO A 42 14.30 -2.95 1.45
C PRO A 42 14.07 -3.65 2.78
N GLY A 43 13.13 -3.15 3.60
CA GLY A 43 12.78 -3.79 4.87
C GLY A 43 12.16 -5.18 4.69
N HIS A 44 11.35 -5.37 3.65
CA HIS A 44 10.78 -6.68 3.32
C HIS A 44 11.84 -7.67 2.82
N ALA A 45 12.76 -7.22 1.95
CA ALA A 45 13.85 -8.05 1.45
C ALA A 45 14.81 -8.45 2.57
N TYR A 46 15.11 -7.52 3.50
CA TYR A 46 15.88 -7.78 4.71
C TYR A 46 15.23 -8.87 5.57
N GLU A 47 13.96 -8.72 5.93
CA GLU A 47 13.28 -9.69 6.79
C GLU A 47 13.23 -11.09 6.15
N ALA A 48 12.95 -11.15 4.84
CA ALA A 48 12.96 -12.41 4.10
C ALA A 48 14.35 -13.07 4.07
N MET A 49 15.42 -12.27 4.06
CA MET A 49 16.80 -12.75 4.14
C MET A 49 17.09 -13.30 5.53
N GLU A 50 16.63 -12.61 6.59
CA GLU A 50 16.78 -13.05 7.98
C GLU A 50 16.08 -14.39 8.26
N CYS A 51 14.93 -14.65 7.62
CA CYS A 51 14.24 -15.95 7.70
C CYS A 51 15.08 -17.15 7.22
N ILE A 52 16.09 -16.94 6.36
CA ILE A 52 17.00 -17.98 5.87
C ILE A 52 18.18 -18.17 6.84
N GLY A 53 18.45 -17.18 7.70
CA GLY A 53 19.61 -17.15 8.59
C GLY A 53 20.88 -16.74 7.86
N GLY A 54 22.05 -17.14 8.40
CA GLY A 54 23.36 -16.70 7.91
C GLY A 54 23.61 -16.98 6.42
N SER A 55 23.09 -18.07 5.87
CA SER A 55 23.18 -18.36 4.43
C SER A 55 22.46 -17.33 3.56
N GLY A 56 21.44 -16.64 4.09
CA GLY A 56 20.69 -15.62 3.35
C GLY A 56 21.53 -14.39 2.99
N VAL A 57 22.58 -14.07 3.76
CA VAL A 57 23.47 -12.94 3.47
C VAL A 57 24.64 -13.30 2.55
N MET A 58 24.77 -14.58 2.18
CA MET A 58 25.85 -15.07 1.33
C MET A 58 25.50 -14.88 -0.16
N GLU A 59 26.45 -14.37 -0.94
CA GLU A 59 26.29 -14.07 -2.38
C GLU A 59 26.16 -15.32 -3.26
N ASP A 60 26.17 -16.53 -2.68
CA ASP A 60 25.88 -17.80 -3.34
C ASP A 60 24.36 -18.12 -3.41
N CYS A 61 23.51 -17.24 -2.87
CA CYS A 61 22.06 -17.27 -3.04
C CYS A 61 21.51 -15.96 -3.64
N ILE A 62 20.21 -15.94 -3.96
CA ILE A 62 19.59 -14.79 -4.64
C ILE A 62 19.37 -13.57 -3.72
N MET A 63 19.30 -13.77 -2.40
CA MET A 63 18.79 -12.76 -1.47
C MET A 63 19.66 -11.50 -1.35
N PRO A 64 21.00 -11.56 -1.28
CA PRO A 64 21.81 -10.33 -1.22
C PRO A 64 21.63 -9.46 -2.46
N ARG A 65 21.48 -10.07 -3.64
CA ARG A 65 21.17 -9.35 -4.87
C ARG A 65 19.81 -8.65 -4.78
N LEU A 66 18.75 -9.35 -4.36
CA LEU A 66 17.42 -8.75 -4.19
C LEU A 66 17.42 -7.60 -3.17
N PHE A 67 18.15 -7.76 -2.06
CA PHE A 67 18.29 -6.70 -1.07
C PHE A 67 19.01 -5.48 -1.65
N ARG A 68 20.16 -5.67 -2.33
CA ARG A 68 20.92 -4.58 -2.97
C ARG A 68 20.14 -3.87 -4.08
N GLU A 69 19.30 -4.59 -4.83
CA GLU A 69 18.43 -4.02 -5.88
C GLU A 69 17.23 -3.25 -5.28
N SER A 70 16.71 -3.67 -4.13
CA SER A 70 15.46 -3.14 -3.56
C SER A 70 15.35 -1.60 -3.42
N PRO A 71 16.41 -0.82 -3.13
CA PRO A 71 16.30 0.63 -2.98
C PRO A 71 16.16 1.37 -4.32
N VAL A 72 16.59 0.76 -5.44
CA VAL A 72 16.66 1.45 -6.74
C VAL A 72 15.29 1.97 -7.17
N ASN A 73 14.23 1.17 -6.97
CA ASN A 73 12.87 1.53 -7.34
C ASN A 73 12.30 2.69 -6.50
N SER A 74 12.84 2.92 -5.30
CA SER A 74 12.45 4.03 -4.44
C SER A 74 13.26 5.31 -4.70
N ILE A 75 14.42 5.22 -5.35
CA ILE A 75 15.31 6.35 -5.61
C ILE A 75 15.14 6.85 -7.05
N TRP A 76 15.04 5.91 -8.00
CA TRP A 76 14.94 6.21 -9.43
C TRP A 76 13.64 6.94 -9.78
N GLU A 77 13.77 7.97 -10.62
CA GLU A 77 12.67 8.75 -11.20
C GLU A 77 11.66 9.30 -10.16
N GLY A 78 12.18 9.95 -9.13
CA GLY A 78 11.38 10.60 -8.09
C GLY A 78 11.36 9.79 -6.80
N SER A 79 12.17 10.24 -5.85
CA SER A 79 12.30 9.64 -4.52
C SER A 79 11.04 9.86 -3.68
N GLY A 80 10.99 9.25 -2.48
CA GLY A 80 9.77 9.28 -1.64
C GLY A 80 9.17 10.67 -1.40
N ASN A 81 9.99 11.71 -1.18
CA ASN A 81 9.47 13.08 -1.03
C ASN A 81 8.87 13.61 -2.33
N VAL A 82 9.50 13.34 -3.47
CA VAL A 82 9.00 13.75 -4.78
C VAL A 82 7.64 13.13 -5.04
N GLN A 83 7.47 11.82 -4.76
CA GLN A 83 6.17 11.15 -4.90
C GLN A 83 5.09 11.77 -4.01
N CYS A 84 5.42 12.12 -2.76
CA CYS A 84 4.47 12.79 -1.87
C CYS A 84 4.07 14.18 -2.39
N LEU A 85 5.04 14.98 -2.84
CA LEU A 85 4.77 16.31 -3.37
C LEU A 85 4.03 16.27 -4.73
N ASP A 86 4.29 15.27 -5.56
CA ASP A 86 3.55 15.06 -6.81
C ASP A 86 2.10 14.64 -6.55
N MET A 87 1.85 13.86 -5.49
CA MET A 87 0.49 13.57 -5.01
C MET A 87 -0.23 14.86 -4.61
N LEU A 88 0.39 15.72 -3.78
CA LEU A 88 -0.20 17.02 -3.41
C LEU A 88 -0.41 17.95 -4.61
N ARG A 89 0.51 17.92 -5.58
CA ARG A 89 0.38 18.66 -6.84
C ARG A 89 -0.80 18.12 -7.66
N ALA A 90 -1.00 16.81 -7.68
CA ALA A 90 -2.13 16.18 -8.37
C ALA A 90 -3.48 16.56 -7.74
N MET A 91 -3.57 16.58 -6.40
CA MET A 91 -4.75 17.07 -5.68
C MET A 91 -5.11 18.51 -6.07
N ARG A 92 -4.10 19.39 -6.16
CA ARG A 92 -4.32 20.81 -6.48
C ARG A 92 -4.66 21.08 -7.94
N ARG A 93 -4.08 20.33 -8.87
CA ARG A 93 -4.17 20.62 -10.32
C ARG A 93 -5.33 19.93 -11.03
N ASN A 94 -5.79 18.78 -10.52
CA ASN A 94 -6.83 17.99 -11.18
C ASN A 94 -8.06 17.95 -10.28
N HIS A 95 -9.04 18.80 -10.58
CA HIS A 95 -10.34 18.79 -9.91
C HIS A 95 -10.97 17.38 -10.01
N GLY A 96 -11.52 16.86 -8.92
CA GLY A 96 -12.12 15.52 -8.91
C GLY A 96 -11.14 14.38 -8.54
N SER A 97 -9.83 14.62 -8.46
CA SER A 97 -8.85 13.57 -8.12
C SER A 97 -9.02 13.02 -6.72
N VAL A 98 -9.30 13.87 -5.73
CA VAL A 98 -9.50 13.44 -4.34
C VAL A 98 -10.82 12.70 -4.22
N GLU A 99 -11.89 13.22 -4.80
CA GLU A 99 -13.22 12.66 -4.80
C GLU A 99 -13.23 11.27 -5.46
N THR A 100 -12.55 11.14 -6.60
CA THR A 100 -12.41 9.88 -7.33
C THR A 100 -11.62 8.84 -6.51
N PHE A 101 -10.51 9.26 -5.89
CA PHE A 101 -9.74 8.39 -5.01
C PHE A 101 -10.57 7.94 -3.80
N MET A 102 -11.30 8.87 -3.17
CA MET A 102 -12.17 8.59 -2.04
C MET A 102 -13.31 7.64 -2.42
N ALA A 103 -13.91 7.80 -3.59
CA ALA A 103 -14.92 6.89 -4.11
C ALA A 103 -14.37 5.46 -4.31
N GLU A 104 -13.15 5.30 -4.82
CA GLU A 104 -12.52 3.98 -4.99
C GLU A 104 -12.29 3.29 -3.64
N VAL A 105 -11.85 4.01 -2.60
CA VAL A 105 -11.66 3.41 -1.27
C VAL A 105 -13.00 3.18 -0.55
N GLN A 106 -13.98 4.06 -0.72
CA GLN A 106 -15.33 3.96 -0.14
C GLN A 106 -16.20 2.89 -0.83
N ALA A 107 -15.80 2.36 -1.97
CA ALA A 107 -16.49 1.24 -2.60
C ALA A 107 -16.53 -0.04 -1.73
N ALA A 108 -15.75 -0.10 -0.65
CA ALA A 108 -15.78 -1.17 0.37
C ALA A 108 -16.59 -0.81 1.63
N ALA A 109 -17.25 0.35 1.65
CA ALA A 109 -17.91 0.88 2.86
C ALA A 109 -18.89 -0.10 3.48
N GLY A 110 -18.89 -0.18 4.82
CA GLY A 110 -19.77 -1.04 5.59
C GLY A 110 -19.35 -2.51 5.64
N THR A 111 -18.27 -2.88 4.94
CA THR A 111 -17.77 -4.27 4.96
C THR A 111 -16.82 -4.53 6.14
N ASP A 112 -16.06 -3.52 6.59
CA ASP A 112 -15.16 -3.61 7.74
C ASP A 112 -15.10 -2.29 8.52
N GLN A 113 -15.48 -2.30 9.79
CA GLN A 113 -15.55 -1.10 10.62
C GLN A 113 -14.17 -0.43 10.89
N ARG A 114 -13.07 -1.20 10.82
CA ARG A 114 -11.71 -0.64 10.96
C ARG A 114 -11.36 0.15 9.70
N LEU A 115 -11.66 -0.42 8.53
CA LEU A 115 -11.47 0.26 7.26
C LEU A 115 -12.34 1.53 7.17
N ASP A 116 -13.62 1.45 7.55
CA ASP A 116 -14.53 2.61 7.51
C ASP A 116 -14.02 3.77 8.36
N ARG A 117 -13.59 3.49 9.60
CA ARG A 117 -12.98 4.51 10.48
C ARG A 117 -11.70 5.09 9.89
N TYR A 118 -10.85 4.23 9.33
CA TYR A 118 -9.58 4.63 8.72
C TYR A 118 -9.79 5.54 7.50
N VAL A 119 -10.74 5.19 6.63
CA VAL A 119 -11.14 6.00 5.46
C VAL A 119 -11.76 7.32 5.89
N ALA A 120 -12.59 7.33 6.94
CA ALA A 120 -13.15 8.57 7.49
C ALA A 120 -12.05 9.50 8.04
N GLN A 121 -11.04 8.95 8.72
CA GLN A 121 -9.88 9.73 9.16
C GLN A 121 -9.07 10.27 7.99
N LEU A 122 -8.80 9.44 6.97
CA LEU A 122 -8.13 9.89 5.75
C LEU A 122 -8.89 11.05 5.08
N GLY A 123 -10.22 10.99 5.01
CA GLY A 123 -11.04 12.08 4.48
C GLY A 123 -10.83 13.40 5.23
N ARG A 124 -10.76 13.37 6.57
CA ARG A 124 -10.46 14.55 7.38
C ARG A 124 -9.05 15.09 7.11
N GLU A 125 -8.07 14.19 7.02
CA GLU A 125 -6.68 14.56 6.75
C GLU A 125 -6.49 15.17 5.35
N LEU A 126 -7.27 14.75 4.35
CA LEU A 126 -7.22 15.32 3.00
C LEU A 126 -7.96 16.65 2.89
N ALA A 127 -8.95 16.90 3.76
CA ALA A 127 -9.72 18.14 3.80
C ALA A 127 -9.00 19.27 4.56
N ASP A 128 -8.05 18.91 5.43
CA ASP A 128 -7.22 19.86 6.17
C ASP A 128 -6.06 20.37 5.28
N PRO A 129 -5.95 21.68 4.98
CA PRO A 129 -4.82 22.21 4.21
C PRO A 129 -3.59 22.50 5.07
N ASP A 130 -3.72 22.52 6.40
CA ASP A 130 -2.68 23.01 7.29
C ASP A 130 -1.46 22.08 7.29
N ASP A 131 -0.29 22.69 7.11
CA ASP A 131 1.02 22.04 7.04
C ASP A 131 1.05 20.78 6.15
N ILE A 132 0.24 20.75 5.09
CA ILE A 132 0.04 19.54 4.28
C ILE A 132 1.35 19.00 3.69
N GLU A 133 2.29 19.87 3.35
CA GLU A 133 3.63 19.46 2.86
C GLU A 133 4.45 18.77 3.95
N TYR A 134 4.37 19.24 5.19
CA TYR A 134 5.07 18.65 6.34
C TYR A 134 4.56 17.24 6.64
N ARG A 135 3.23 17.05 6.62
CA ARG A 135 2.58 15.76 6.90
C ARG A 135 2.36 14.88 5.68
N ALA A 136 2.83 15.28 4.49
CA ALA A 136 2.54 14.63 3.21
C ALA A 136 2.83 13.12 3.22
N ARG A 137 3.93 12.69 3.84
CA ARG A 137 4.29 11.27 3.95
C ARG A 137 3.25 10.45 4.72
N GLY A 138 2.77 10.98 5.84
CA GLY A 138 1.74 10.33 6.66
C GLY A 138 0.42 10.24 5.92
N VAL A 139 0.04 11.30 5.18
CA VAL A 139 -1.17 11.30 4.35
C VAL A 139 -1.07 10.27 3.22
N VAL A 140 0.04 10.24 2.47
CA VAL A 140 0.24 9.27 1.37
C VAL A 140 0.27 7.82 1.88
N GLU A 141 0.87 7.58 3.05
CA GLU A 141 0.80 6.28 3.72
C GLU A 141 -0.64 5.88 4.03
N LYS A 142 -1.45 6.79 4.60
CA LYS A 142 -2.87 6.55 4.85
C LYS A 142 -3.64 6.25 3.56
N MET A 143 -3.38 6.99 2.49
CA MET A 143 -3.97 6.72 1.18
C MET A 143 -3.64 5.30 0.69
N ALA A 144 -2.36 4.89 0.75
CA ALA A 144 -1.95 3.57 0.29
C ALA A 144 -2.61 2.44 1.09
N LEU A 145 -2.67 2.59 2.42
CA LEU A 145 -3.28 1.61 3.32
C LEU A 145 -4.80 1.52 3.13
N ALA A 146 -5.50 2.65 2.95
CA ALA A 146 -6.94 2.68 2.66
C ALA A 146 -7.25 1.99 1.33
N LEU A 147 -6.48 2.27 0.27
CA LEU A 147 -6.65 1.63 -1.03
C LEU A 147 -6.36 0.13 -0.97
N GLN A 148 -5.27 -0.28 -0.32
CA GLN A 148 -4.97 -1.71 -0.13
C GLN A 148 -6.06 -2.43 0.67
N GLY A 149 -6.58 -1.80 1.73
CA GLY A 149 -7.67 -2.34 2.54
C GLY A 149 -8.94 -2.54 1.72
N SER A 150 -9.41 -1.48 1.04
CA SER A 150 -10.60 -1.54 0.18
C SER A 150 -10.50 -2.65 -0.87
N LEU A 151 -9.36 -2.75 -1.57
CA LEU A 151 -9.16 -3.76 -2.62
C LEU A 151 -9.14 -5.19 -2.06
N LEU A 152 -8.52 -5.41 -0.90
CA LEU A 152 -8.49 -6.73 -0.27
C LEU A 152 -9.87 -7.15 0.25
N VAL A 153 -10.63 -6.21 0.82
CA VAL A 153 -11.98 -6.47 1.30
C VAL A 153 -12.94 -6.78 0.15
N ARG A 154 -12.83 -6.07 -0.97
CA ARG A 154 -13.71 -6.26 -2.14
C ARG A 154 -13.35 -7.51 -2.97
N PHE A 155 -12.06 -7.80 -3.14
CA PHE A 155 -11.60 -8.76 -4.16
C PHE A 155 -10.58 -9.78 -3.63
N GLY A 156 -10.14 -9.65 -2.38
CA GLY A 156 -9.10 -10.49 -1.80
C GLY A 156 -9.65 -11.76 -1.13
N ASN A 157 -8.73 -12.52 -0.55
CA ASN A 157 -9.08 -13.63 0.34
C ASN A 157 -9.53 -13.07 1.71
N PRO A 158 -10.68 -13.52 2.27
CA PRO A 158 -11.22 -12.98 3.53
C PRO A 158 -10.24 -13.04 4.71
N VAL A 159 -9.47 -14.12 4.85
CA VAL A 159 -8.48 -14.28 5.93
C VAL A 159 -7.37 -13.23 5.81
N VAL A 160 -6.92 -12.96 4.58
CA VAL A 160 -5.89 -11.95 4.32
C VAL A 160 -6.46 -10.54 4.52
N ALA A 161 -7.70 -10.29 4.13
CA ALA A 161 -8.37 -9.00 4.28
C ALA A 161 -8.58 -8.65 5.76
N ASP A 162 -9.10 -9.59 6.55
CA ASP A 162 -9.26 -9.42 8.00
C ASP A 162 -7.91 -9.19 8.69
N ALA A 163 -6.91 -10.04 8.40
CA ALA A 163 -5.57 -9.89 8.94
C ALA A 163 -4.95 -8.54 8.58
N PHE A 164 -5.12 -8.07 7.33
CA PHE A 164 -4.63 -6.76 6.90
C PHE A 164 -5.30 -5.63 7.68
N CYS A 165 -6.63 -5.62 7.78
CA CYS A 165 -7.37 -4.59 8.51
C CYS A 165 -7.02 -4.59 10.01
N ALA A 166 -6.91 -5.78 10.63
CA ALA A 166 -6.55 -5.94 12.03
C ALA A 166 -5.16 -5.39 12.36
N SER A 167 -4.19 -5.55 11.47
CA SER A 167 -2.79 -5.25 11.74
C SER A 167 -2.30 -3.91 11.19
N ARG A 168 -3.02 -3.30 10.23
CA ARG A 168 -2.60 -2.05 9.58
C ARG A 168 -3.57 -0.89 9.76
N LEU A 169 -4.84 -1.16 10.08
CA LEU A 169 -5.89 -0.13 10.13
C LEU A 169 -6.50 0.04 11.54
N ALA A 170 -6.25 -0.88 12.47
CA ALA A 170 -6.74 -0.78 13.84
C ALA A 170 -5.95 0.28 14.64
N GLU A 171 -6.58 0.98 15.58
CA GLU A 171 -5.94 2.07 16.36
C GLU A 171 -4.68 1.62 17.11
N ASN A 172 -4.64 0.36 17.57
CA ASN A 172 -3.51 -0.21 18.28
C ASN A 172 -2.52 -0.94 17.36
N SER A 173 -2.57 -0.72 16.04
CA SER A 173 -1.56 -1.25 15.14
C SER A 173 -0.24 -0.51 15.37
N SER A 174 0.65 -1.12 16.14
CA SER A 174 1.99 -0.61 16.42
C SER A 174 3.02 -1.70 16.19
N GLY A 175 4.03 -1.42 15.38
CA GLY A 175 5.14 -2.33 15.15
C GLY A 175 6.12 -1.70 14.18
N LEU A 176 7.37 -1.54 14.63
CA LEU A 176 8.44 -0.99 13.78
C LEU A 176 9.05 -2.06 12.85
N VAL A 177 8.84 -3.33 13.19
CA VAL A 177 9.36 -4.51 12.48
C VAL A 177 8.24 -5.51 12.17
N TYR A 178 8.55 -6.53 11.37
CA TYR A 178 7.62 -7.61 11.06
C TYR A 178 7.36 -8.51 12.29
N GLY A 179 6.41 -9.45 12.19
CA GLY A 179 6.07 -10.36 13.28
C GLY A 179 5.07 -9.85 14.32
N ASN A 180 4.61 -8.59 14.22
CA ASN A 180 3.71 -7.95 15.20
C ASN A 180 2.21 -8.12 14.90
N LEU A 181 1.79 -9.30 14.43
CA LEU A 181 0.38 -9.58 14.15
C LEU A 181 -0.42 -9.84 15.45
N PRO A 182 -1.70 -9.39 15.54
CA PRO A 182 -2.59 -9.77 16.63
C PRO A 182 -2.71 -11.30 16.80
N ARG A 183 -2.77 -11.77 18.04
CA ARG A 183 -2.77 -13.21 18.39
C ARG A 183 -3.94 -14.01 17.80
N ALA A 184 -5.05 -13.35 17.45
CA ALA A 184 -6.27 -14.01 16.96
C ALA A 184 -6.24 -14.36 15.47
N LEU A 185 -5.15 -14.04 14.74
CA LEU A 185 -5.07 -14.24 13.29
C LEU A 185 -4.54 -15.63 12.91
N ASP A 186 -5.15 -16.25 11.91
CA ASP A 186 -4.69 -17.53 11.35
C ASP A 186 -3.51 -17.34 10.38
N CYS A 187 -2.31 -17.20 10.95
CA CYS A 187 -1.08 -17.08 10.18
C CYS A 187 -0.80 -18.33 9.31
N ALA A 188 -1.19 -19.52 9.77
CA ALA A 188 -0.94 -20.76 9.05
C ALA A 188 -1.75 -20.81 7.75
N ALA A 189 -3.02 -20.41 7.78
CA ALA A 189 -3.84 -20.30 6.58
C ALA A 189 -3.28 -19.27 5.58
N MET A 190 -2.80 -18.13 6.06
CA MET A 190 -2.19 -17.10 5.20
C MET A 190 -0.92 -17.59 4.51
N ILE A 191 -0.05 -18.28 5.26
CA ILE A 191 1.19 -18.88 4.72
C ILE A 191 0.82 -19.95 3.70
N LYS A 192 -0.04 -20.91 4.05
CA LYS A 192 -0.48 -21.98 3.14
C LYS A 192 -1.03 -21.44 1.82
N ARG A 193 -1.80 -20.35 1.86
CA ARG A 193 -2.33 -19.67 0.67
C ARG A 193 -1.24 -18.99 -0.17
N ALA A 194 -0.16 -18.53 0.45
CA ALA A 194 0.95 -17.85 -0.22
C ALA A 194 2.04 -18.83 -0.71
N THR A 195 2.12 -20.02 -0.13
CA THR A 195 3.08 -21.05 -0.51
C THR A 195 2.80 -21.51 -1.95
N PRO A 196 3.77 -21.40 -2.88
CA PRO A 196 3.65 -21.98 -4.20
C PRO A 196 3.39 -23.48 -4.11
N VAL A 197 2.38 -23.98 -4.82
CA VAL A 197 2.18 -25.42 -4.97
C VAL A 197 3.07 -25.87 -6.14
N PRO A 198 4.04 -26.77 -5.92
CA PRO A 198 4.78 -27.36 -7.03
C PRO A 198 3.79 -28.03 -7.99
N GLY A 199 3.83 -27.63 -9.26
CA GLY A 199 3.09 -28.30 -10.32
C GLY A 199 3.71 -29.63 -10.69
#